data_AF-A0A9E3IQ84-F1
#
_entry.id   AF-A0A9E3IQ84-F1
#
_cell.length_a   1.000
_cell.length_b   1.000
_cell.length_c   1.000
_cell.angle_alpha   90.00
_cell.angle_beta   90.00
_cell.angle_gamma   90.00
#
_symmetry.space_group_name_H-M   'P 1'
#
loop_
_entity.id
_entity.type
_entity.pdbx_description
1 polymer ?
#
loop_
_entity_poly.entity_id
_entity_poly.type
_entity_poly.pdbx_seq_one_letter_code
_entity_poly.pdbx_strand_id
1 'polypeptide(L)'
;MNRPILSFLVSLILTSVASQSLPAAPAEPAHNPLIWADVPDISVLRVGKTYYMSSTTMHMSPGLPIMKSTDLVNWRMVSYAYETLVDNEAMRLENGKTAYGRGSWASSLRFHNGVFYVSTFASTSGRTHIYTTRDPERGPWKET
;
A
#
# COMPACT_ATOMS: atom_id res chain seq x y z
N MET A 1 69.23 -34.29 -7.93
CA MET A 1 67.93 -34.78 -8.46
C MET A 1 66.88 -33.76 -8.08
N ASN A 2 66.19 -33.21 -9.09
CA ASN A 2 65.43 -31.96 -9.06
C ASN A 2 64.06 -32.08 -8.35
N ARG A 3 63.64 -30.95 -7.76
CA ARG A 3 62.33 -30.68 -7.12
C ARG A 3 61.17 -30.85 -8.12
N PRO A 4 59.91 -31.06 -7.67
CA PRO A 4 59.05 -29.89 -7.40
C PRO A 4 58.02 -30.07 -6.25
N ILE A 5 58.08 -29.21 -5.24
CA ILE A 5 56.98 -28.98 -4.26
C ILE A 5 56.26 -27.64 -4.54
N LEU A 6 56.64 -26.91 -5.59
CA LEU A 6 56.24 -25.50 -5.75
C LEU A 6 55.08 -25.25 -6.74
N SER A 7 54.01 -26.04 -6.70
CA SER A 7 52.87 -25.83 -7.64
C SER A 7 51.51 -25.51 -7.00
N PHE A 8 51.40 -25.43 -5.66
CA PHE A 8 50.09 -25.18 -5.03
C PHE A 8 49.85 -23.77 -4.48
N LEU A 9 50.83 -22.86 -4.55
CA LEU A 9 50.75 -21.55 -3.88
C LEU A 9 50.44 -20.36 -4.80
N VAL A 10 50.32 -20.55 -6.11
CA VAL A 10 50.08 -19.44 -7.07
C VAL A 10 48.62 -19.36 -7.54
N SER A 11 47.81 -20.42 -7.36
CA SER A 11 46.42 -20.42 -7.87
C SER A 11 45.37 -19.81 -6.92
N LEU A 12 45.75 -19.43 -5.70
CA LEU A 12 44.80 -18.92 -4.68
C LEU A 12 44.87 -17.40 -4.49
N ILE A 13 45.41 -16.66 -5.46
CA ILE A 13 45.47 -15.18 -5.41
C ILE A 13 44.54 -14.53 -6.47
N LEU A 14 43.93 -15.31 -7.37
CA LEU A 14 43.11 -14.75 -8.47
C LEU A 14 41.59 -14.78 -8.27
N THR A 15 41.05 -15.24 -7.14
CA THR A 15 39.58 -15.35 -6.96
C THR A 15 38.97 -14.39 -5.94
N SER A 16 39.71 -13.41 -5.41
CA SER A 16 39.16 -12.38 -4.52
C SER A 16 38.92 -11.04 -5.21
N VAL A 17 38.45 -11.05 -6.47
CA VAL A 17 37.82 -9.85 -7.02
C VAL A 17 36.50 -9.70 -6.28
N ALA A 18 36.55 -8.87 -5.23
CA ALA A 18 35.42 -8.49 -4.41
C ALA A 18 34.21 -8.20 -5.30
N SER A 19 33.09 -8.86 -5.01
CA SER A 19 31.77 -8.42 -5.46
C SER A 19 31.48 -7.08 -4.80
N GLN A 20 32.08 -6.01 -5.32
CA GLN A 20 31.68 -4.65 -4.96
C GLN A 20 30.28 -4.47 -5.56
N SER A 21 29.29 -4.44 -4.68
CA SER A 21 27.95 -3.96 -5.05
C SER A 21 28.13 -2.56 -5.64
N LEU A 22 27.76 -2.40 -6.91
CA LEU A 22 27.71 -1.08 -7.53
C LEU A 22 26.88 -0.15 -6.61
N PRO A 23 27.32 1.10 -6.41
CA PRO A 23 26.49 2.06 -5.70
C PRO A 23 25.13 2.12 -6.40
N ALA A 24 24.06 2.12 -5.60
CA ALA A 24 22.71 2.25 -6.12
C ALA A 24 22.67 3.47 -7.05
N ALA A 25 22.07 3.31 -8.23
CA ALA A 25 21.86 4.43 -9.13
C ALA A 25 21.19 5.58 -8.38
N PRO A 26 21.54 6.86 -8.67
CA PRO A 26 20.87 7.99 -8.07
C PRO A 26 19.36 7.82 -8.23
N ALA A 27 18.60 8.01 -7.15
CA ALA A 27 17.15 7.99 -7.25
C ALA A 27 16.73 9.09 -8.23
N GLU A 28 15.92 8.71 -9.23
CA GLU A 28 15.30 9.70 -10.12
C GLU A 28 14.59 10.77 -9.28
N PRO A 29 14.71 12.06 -9.63
CA PRO A 29 14.00 13.10 -8.91
C PRO A 29 12.50 12.81 -8.86
N ALA A 30 11.85 13.10 -7.73
CA ALA A 30 10.40 12.95 -7.63
C ALA A 30 9.70 13.99 -8.52
N HIS A 31 8.75 13.54 -9.34
CA HIS A 31 7.98 14.40 -10.24
C HIS A 31 6.48 14.28 -9.96
N ASN A 32 5.79 15.42 -10.00
CA ASN A 32 4.33 15.44 -9.89
C ASN A 32 3.65 15.21 -11.26
N PRO A 33 2.47 14.56 -11.28
CA PRO A 33 1.80 13.94 -10.13
C PRO A 33 2.52 12.67 -9.65
N LEU A 34 2.71 12.51 -8.34
CA LEU A 34 3.40 11.34 -7.76
C LEU A 34 2.71 10.02 -8.12
N ILE A 35 1.37 10.04 -8.23
CA ILE A 35 0.57 8.94 -8.75
C ILE A 35 -0.22 9.49 -9.93
N TRP A 36 0.13 9.10 -11.15
CA TRP A 36 -0.58 9.52 -12.36
C TRP A 36 -1.76 8.60 -12.67
N ALA A 37 -2.69 8.50 -11.72
CA ALA A 37 -3.90 7.68 -11.78
C ALA A 37 -5.03 8.29 -10.92
N ASP A 38 -6.22 7.69 -10.98
CA ASP A 38 -7.36 8.12 -10.16
C ASP A 38 -7.20 7.65 -8.70
N VAL A 39 -6.55 8.50 -7.89
CA VAL A 39 -6.35 8.29 -6.44
C VAL A 39 -6.79 9.54 -5.68
N PRO A 40 -8.11 9.81 -5.60
CA PRO A 40 -8.65 11.02 -4.97
C PRO A 40 -8.70 10.93 -3.44
N ASP A 41 -8.97 12.06 -2.78
CA ASP A 41 -9.24 12.18 -1.35
C ASP A 41 -8.23 11.47 -0.43
N ILE A 42 -6.93 11.64 -0.73
CA ILE A 42 -5.86 10.95 -0.03
C ILE A 42 -5.82 11.31 1.47
N SER A 43 -5.69 10.29 2.32
CA SER A 43 -5.40 10.46 3.75
C SER A 43 -4.15 9.69 4.12
N VAL A 44 -3.08 10.41 4.49
CA VAL A 44 -1.76 9.83 4.73
C VAL A 44 -1.39 9.87 6.21
N LEU A 45 -0.75 8.81 6.70
CA LEU A 45 -0.07 8.78 7.99
C LEU A 45 1.28 8.06 7.89
N ARG A 46 2.08 8.13 8.97
CA ARG A 46 3.36 7.42 9.09
C ARG A 46 3.38 6.55 10.36
N VAL A 47 3.86 5.31 10.22
CA VAL A 47 4.18 4.40 11.35
C VAL A 47 5.62 3.90 11.17
N GLY A 48 6.51 4.31 12.06
CA GLY A 48 7.94 4.00 11.96
C GLY A 48 8.57 4.58 10.69
N LYS A 49 9.06 3.71 9.80
CA LYS A 49 9.64 4.08 8.50
C LYS A 49 8.66 3.97 7.32
N THR A 50 7.41 3.60 7.60
CA THR A 50 6.42 3.31 6.57
C THR A 50 5.33 4.38 6.57
N TYR A 51 4.94 4.83 5.40
CA TYR A 51 3.78 5.66 5.15
C TYR A 51 2.63 4.80 4.65
N TYR A 52 1.42 5.12 5.11
CA TYR A 52 0.20 4.50 4.64
C TYR A 52 -0.75 5.57 4.15
N MET A 53 -1.51 5.25 3.10
CA MET A 53 -2.50 6.12 2.48
C MET A 53 -3.81 5.38 2.32
N SER A 54 -4.93 6.03 2.61
CA SER A 54 -6.25 5.63 2.09
C SER A 54 -6.71 6.57 0.98
N SER A 55 -7.59 6.09 0.10
CA SER A 55 -8.17 6.87 -1.00
C SER A 55 -9.64 6.47 -1.26
N THR A 56 -10.37 7.31 -1.99
CA THR A 56 -11.79 7.11 -2.34
C THR A 56 -11.93 6.27 -3.62
N THR A 57 -12.82 5.27 -3.61
CA THR A 57 -13.23 4.50 -4.81
C THR A 57 -14.74 4.45 -5.02
N MET A 58 -15.51 5.21 -4.24
CA MET A 58 -16.96 5.37 -4.39
C MET A 58 -17.73 4.04 -4.40
N HIS A 59 -18.17 3.58 -5.57
CA HIS A 59 -19.07 2.45 -5.80
C HIS A 59 -18.33 1.15 -6.15
N MET A 60 -17.00 1.19 -6.22
CA MET A 60 -16.19 0.00 -6.48
C MET A 60 -16.22 -0.95 -5.27
N SER A 61 -16.14 -2.25 -5.55
CA SER A 61 -16.04 -3.32 -4.55
C SER A 61 -14.88 -4.26 -4.96
N PRO A 62 -13.89 -4.51 -4.09
CA PRO A 62 -13.71 -3.96 -2.74
C PRO A 62 -13.40 -2.45 -2.74
N GLY A 63 -13.56 -1.79 -1.59
CA GLY A 63 -13.46 -0.33 -1.47
C GLY A 63 -12.54 0.15 -0.35
N LEU A 64 -12.22 1.46 -0.37
CA LEU A 64 -11.21 2.07 0.51
C LEU A 64 -9.83 1.41 0.37
N PRO A 65 -9.17 1.57 -0.79
CA PRO A 65 -7.82 1.05 -1.00
C PRO A 65 -6.85 1.64 0.02
N ILE A 66 -5.98 0.78 0.55
CA ILE A 66 -4.87 1.14 1.42
C ILE A 66 -3.58 0.93 0.63
N MET A 67 -2.75 1.96 0.57
CA MET A 67 -1.45 1.94 -0.08
C MET A 67 -0.32 2.15 0.93
N LYS A 68 0.88 1.69 0.58
CA LYS A 68 2.10 1.77 1.38
C LYS A 68 3.24 2.39 0.58
N SER A 69 4.05 3.19 1.25
CA SER A 69 5.31 3.74 0.73
C SER A 69 6.35 3.84 1.86
N THR A 70 7.64 3.92 1.51
CA THR A 70 8.73 4.24 2.44
C THR A 70 9.40 5.58 2.14
N ASP A 71 9.04 6.22 1.03
CA ASP A 71 9.70 7.42 0.49
C ASP A 71 8.71 8.54 0.09
N LEU A 72 7.40 8.33 0.27
CA LEU A 72 6.30 9.20 -0.17
C LEU A 72 6.14 9.34 -1.69
N VAL A 73 6.97 8.66 -2.50
CA VAL A 73 6.99 8.76 -3.95
C VAL A 73 6.47 7.47 -4.58
N ASN A 74 7.03 6.34 -4.19
CA ASN A 74 6.69 5.03 -4.73
C ASN A 74 5.64 4.37 -3.83
N TRP A 75 4.41 4.27 -4.34
CA TRP A 75 3.27 3.71 -3.63
C TRP A 75 2.86 2.37 -4.23
N ARG A 76 2.47 1.42 -3.37
CA ARG A 76 1.84 0.16 -3.79
C ARG A 76 0.59 -0.10 -2.96
N MET A 77 -0.44 -0.62 -3.60
CA MET A 77 -1.64 -1.08 -2.90
C MET A 77 -1.30 -2.31 -2.04
N VAL A 78 -1.86 -2.37 -0.83
CA VAL A 78 -1.62 -3.46 0.13
C VAL A 78 -2.90 -4.12 0.63
N SER A 79 -4.01 -3.39 0.73
CA SER A 79 -5.30 -3.97 1.13
C SER A 79 -6.47 -3.06 0.75
N TYR A 80 -7.68 -3.48 1.09
CA TYR A 80 -8.92 -2.69 1.07
C TYR A 80 -9.58 -2.76 2.45
N ALA A 81 -10.29 -1.71 2.87
CA ALA A 81 -10.91 -1.68 4.19
C ALA A 81 -12.20 -2.51 4.27
N TYR A 82 -12.89 -2.73 3.14
CA TYR A 82 -14.09 -3.56 3.08
C TYR A 82 -14.23 -4.27 1.72
N GLU A 83 -14.90 -5.42 1.73
CA GLU A 83 -15.31 -6.14 0.52
C GLU A 83 -16.60 -5.55 -0.05
N THR A 84 -17.64 -5.44 0.77
CA THR A 84 -18.94 -4.87 0.39
C THR A 84 -19.34 -3.80 1.40
N LEU A 85 -19.65 -2.58 0.92
CA LEU A 85 -20.00 -1.44 1.79
C LEU A 85 -21.32 -1.66 2.54
N VAL A 86 -22.35 -2.09 1.82
CA VAL A 86 -23.69 -2.37 2.31
C VAL A 86 -24.41 -3.25 1.28
N ASP A 87 -25.25 -4.17 1.75
CA ASP A 87 -26.10 -4.98 0.88
C ASP A 87 -27.46 -4.27 0.66
N ASN A 88 -27.59 -3.59 -0.48
CA ASN A 88 -28.84 -2.97 -0.91
C ASN A 88 -28.96 -2.96 -2.44
N GLU A 89 -30.15 -2.68 -2.95
CA GLU A 89 -30.44 -2.73 -4.39
C GLU A 89 -29.53 -1.80 -5.22
N ALA A 90 -29.14 -0.63 -4.70
CA ALA A 90 -28.28 0.30 -5.43
C ALA A 90 -26.84 -0.20 -5.57
N MET A 91 -26.32 -0.91 -4.56
CA MET A 91 -25.00 -1.57 -4.61
C MET A 91 -25.04 -2.88 -5.40
N ARG A 92 -26.20 -3.54 -5.51
CA ARG A 92 -26.40 -4.74 -6.33
C ARG A 92 -26.82 -4.47 -7.79
N LEU A 93 -27.02 -3.21 -8.15
CA LEU A 93 -27.49 -2.77 -9.48
C LEU A 93 -28.86 -3.39 -9.86
N GLU A 94 -29.75 -3.53 -8.88
CA GLU A 94 -31.08 -4.13 -9.05
C GLU A 94 -32.17 -3.07 -9.26
N ASN A 95 -33.25 -3.47 -9.92
CA ASN A 95 -34.46 -2.64 -10.09
C ASN A 95 -34.18 -1.24 -10.67
N GLY A 96 -33.16 -1.13 -11.52
CA GLY A 96 -32.73 0.13 -12.14
C GLY A 96 -32.03 1.12 -11.19
N LYS A 97 -31.72 0.71 -9.96
CA LYS A 97 -30.99 1.53 -8.98
C LYS A 97 -29.49 1.41 -9.16
N THR A 98 -28.76 2.49 -8.90
CA THR A 98 -27.29 2.53 -8.98
C THR A 98 -26.70 3.38 -7.87
N ALA A 99 -25.41 3.18 -7.60
CA ALA A 99 -24.60 4.01 -6.69
C ALA A 99 -23.47 4.75 -7.40
N TYR A 100 -23.51 4.92 -8.74
CA TYR A 100 -22.45 5.64 -9.47
C TYR A 100 -22.21 7.05 -8.90
N GLY A 101 -20.94 7.40 -8.68
CA GLY A 101 -20.55 8.65 -8.00
C GLY A 101 -20.86 8.71 -6.49
N ARG A 102 -21.41 7.64 -5.93
CA ARG A 102 -21.78 7.45 -4.52
C ARG A 102 -21.11 6.20 -3.96
N GLY A 103 -21.45 5.82 -2.74
CA GLY A 103 -20.75 4.79 -1.98
C GLY A 103 -19.84 5.46 -0.96
N SER A 104 -18.66 4.90 -0.71
CA SER A 104 -17.73 5.48 0.27
C SER A 104 -16.99 6.68 -0.32
N TRP A 105 -17.17 7.86 0.25
CA TRP A 105 -16.45 9.08 -0.10
C TRP A 105 -15.18 9.27 0.75
N ALA A 106 -14.64 10.49 0.77
CA ALA A 106 -13.40 10.88 1.42
C ALA A 106 -13.18 10.17 2.77
N SER A 107 -11.98 9.63 2.92
CA SER A 107 -11.60 8.84 4.09
C SER A 107 -10.64 9.60 5.01
N SER A 108 -10.56 9.15 6.26
CA SER A 108 -9.56 9.61 7.23
C SER A 108 -8.86 8.41 7.84
N LEU A 109 -7.56 8.26 7.56
CA LEU A 109 -6.72 7.17 8.06
C LEU A 109 -5.88 7.65 9.25
N ARG A 110 -5.99 7.00 10.41
CA ARG A 110 -5.28 7.33 11.64
C ARG A 110 -4.68 6.09 12.30
N PHE A 111 -3.64 6.30 13.10
CA PHE A 111 -2.98 5.25 13.87
C PHE A 111 -2.85 5.70 15.31
N HIS A 112 -3.29 4.85 16.24
CA HIS A 112 -3.22 5.13 17.67
C HIS A 112 -3.05 3.82 18.45
N ASN A 113 -2.06 3.78 19.34
CA ASN A 113 -1.78 2.64 20.25
C ASN A 113 -1.76 1.27 19.56
N GLY A 114 -1.08 1.16 18.41
CA GLY A 114 -0.94 -0.11 17.69
C GLY A 114 -2.13 -0.50 16.83
N VAL A 115 -3.14 0.37 16.70
CA VAL A 115 -4.34 0.13 15.91
C VAL A 115 -4.48 1.20 14.82
N PHE A 116 -4.74 0.75 13.60
CA PHE A 116 -5.14 1.58 12.47
C PHE A 116 -6.64 1.76 12.49
N TYR A 117 -7.08 2.97 12.18
CA TYR A 117 -8.48 3.39 12.05
C TYR A 117 -8.64 4.04 10.69
N VAL A 118 -9.64 3.62 9.91
CA VAL A 118 -10.05 4.34 8.72
C VAL A 118 -11.55 4.62 8.79
N SER A 119 -11.92 5.90 8.72
CA SER A 119 -13.32 6.32 8.65
C SER A 119 -13.68 6.80 7.26
N THR A 120 -14.90 6.51 6.80
CA THR A 120 -15.51 7.09 5.59
C THR A 120 -17.01 7.29 5.85
N PHE A 121 -17.69 8.05 5.00
CA PHE A 121 -19.14 8.22 5.07
C PHE A 121 -19.74 7.91 3.70
N ALA A 122 -20.97 7.39 3.73
CA ALA A 122 -21.69 7.01 2.52
C ALA A 122 -23.17 7.35 2.64
N SER A 123 -23.67 8.21 1.75
CA SER A 123 -25.12 8.42 1.64
C SER A 123 -25.85 7.13 1.22
N THR A 124 -25.18 6.25 0.47
CA THR A 124 -25.70 4.95 0.03
C THR A 124 -26.03 4.00 1.18
N SER A 125 -25.31 4.10 2.31
CA SER A 125 -25.61 3.33 3.53
C SER A 125 -26.34 4.17 4.60
N GLY A 126 -26.36 5.50 4.43
CA GLY A 126 -26.96 6.44 5.38
C GLY A 126 -26.15 6.63 6.66
N ARG A 127 -24.87 6.20 6.70
CA ARG A 127 -24.03 6.29 7.91
C ARG A 127 -22.56 6.55 7.62
N THR A 128 -21.85 6.90 8.70
CA THR A 128 -20.39 6.87 8.77
C THR A 128 -19.95 5.45 9.14
N HIS A 129 -18.93 4.95 8.47
CA HIS A 129 -18.29 3.67 8.72
C HIS A 129 -16.92 3.90 9.34
N ILE A 130 -16.55 3.09 10.34
CA ILE A 130 -15.22 3.11 10.95
C ILE A 130 -14.68 1.68 10.92
N TYR A 131 -13.52 1.49 10.30
CA TYR A 131 -12.83 0.21 10.22
C TYR A 131 -11.55 0.24 11.02
N THR A 132 -11.24 -0.87 11.68
CA THR A 132 -10.04 -1.01 12.52
C THR A 132 -9.25 -2.27 12.20
N THR A 133 -7.92 -2.19 12.27
CA THR A 133 -7.03 -3.35 12.18
C THR A 133 -5.71 -3.09 12.91
N ARG A 134 -5.00 -4.16 13.26
CA ARG A 134 -3.59 -4.10 13.70
C ARG A 134 -2.61 -4.38 12.55
N ASP A 135 -3.10 -4.93 11.45
CA ASP A 135 -2.32 -5.23 10.24
C ASP A 135 -3.03 -4.61 9.02
N PRO A 136 -2.62 -3.41 8.56
CA PRO A 136 -3.23 -2.74 7.42
C PRO A 136 -2.80 -3.37 6.07
N GLU A 137 -1.84 -4.29 6.05
CA GLU A 137 -1.37 -4.95 4.84
C GLU A 137 -2.08 -6.29 4.59
N ARG A 138 -2.63 -6.92 5.64
CA ARG A 138 -3.30 -8.23 5.54
C ARG A 138 -4.72 -8.25 6.09
N GLY A 139 -5.10 -7.25 6.88
CA GLY A 139 -6.37 -7.23 7.59
C GLY A 139 -6.47 -8.36 8.64
N PRO A 140 -7.69 -8.82 8.97
CA PRO A 140 -8.95 -8.27 8.51
C PRO A 140 -9.20 -6.88 9.11
N TRP A 141 -9.80 -6.01 8.32
CA TRP A 141 -10.40 -4.78 8.83
C TRP A 141 -11.76 -5.11 9.45
N LYS A 142 -11.99 -4.65 10.68
CA LYS A 142 -13.24 -4.83 11.40
C LYS A 142 -14.01 -3.52 11.46
N GLU A 143 -15.24 -3.54 10.99
CA GLU A 143 -16.15 -2.42 11.21
C GLU A 143 -16.56 -2.35 12.69
N THR A 144 -16.57 -1.15 13.27
CA THR A 144 -16.96 -0.87 14.67
C THR A 144 -18.21 -0.05 14.75
#